data_AF-A0AAW7N6M5-F1
#
_entry.id   AF-A0AAW7N6M5-F1
#
_cell.length_a   1.000
_cell.length_b   1.000
_cell.length_c   1.000
_cell.angle_alpha   90.00
_cell.angle_beta   90.00
_cell.angle_gamma   90.00
#
_symmetry.space_group_name_H-M   'P 1'
#
loop_
_entity.id
_entity.type
_entity.pdbx_description
1 polymer ?
#
loop_
_entity_poly.entity_id
_entity_poly.type
_entity_poly.pdbx_seq_one_letter_code
_entity_poly.pdbx_strand_id
1 'polypeptide(L)'
;MKKYIKDIGINIIFILLSVYYEITLVFGNKPLAYYDSLIGDQLFHITRLIGLKNIFTNPINYDTYHGVGNGVNFFYPWLTFYPAEIFSKVLHSEFKGMIVFLLLVTYLTFVLSYYPTKMYLKWNTKKV
;
A
#
# COMPACT_ATOMS: atom_id res chain seq x y z
N MET A 1 0.71 -22.24 -23.43
CA MET A 1 0.47 -22.79 -22.07
C MET A 1 1.68 -22.64 -21.13
N LYS A 2 2.86 -23.20 -21.43
CA LYS A 2 4.05 -23.14 -20.53
C LYS A 2 4.47 -21.73 -20.08
N LYS A 3 4.41 -20.73 -20.97
CA LYS A 3 4.71 -19.31 -20.64
C LYS A 3 3.74 -18.75 -19.59
N TYR A 4 2.44 -18.98 -19.76
CA TYR A 4 1.42 -18.50 -18.82
C TYR A 4 1.57 -19.15 -17.45
N ILE A 5 1.89 -20.45 -17.39
CA ILE A 5 2.17 -21.15 -16.13
C ILE A 5 3.38 -20.55 -15.42
N LYS A 6 4.45 -20.23 -16.16
CA LYS A 6 5.64 -19.54 -15.61
C LYS A 6 5.28 -18.16 -15.07
N ASP A 7 4.53 -17.37 -15.83
CA ASP A 7 4.12 -16.03 -15.43
C ASP A 7 3.20 -16.08 -14.19
N ILE A 8 2.31 -17.06 -14.09
CA ILE A 8 1.51 -17.31 -12.87
C ILE A 8 2.42 -17.64 -11.69
N GLY A 9 3.38 -18.56 -11.85
CA GLY A 9 4.31 -18.93 -10.78
C GLY A 9 5.12 -17.74 -10.26
N ILE A 10 5.55 -16.84 -11.15
CA ILE A 10 6.26 -15.61 -10.78
C ILE A 10 5.35 -14.67 -9.98
N ASN A 11 4.09 -14.46 -10.38
CA ASN A 11 3.18 -13.60 -9.63
C ASN A 11 2.84 -14.18 -8.25
N ILE A 12 2.73 -15.51 -8.13
CA ILE A 12 2.56 -16.17 -6.83
C ILE A 12 3.75 -15.84 -5.91
N ILE A 13 4.99 -15.92 -6.44
CA ILE A 13 6.19 -15.53 -5.69
C ILE A 13 6.12 -14.05 -5.27
N PHE A 14 5.70 -13.15 -6.15
CA PHE A 14 5.56 -11.72 -5.81
C PHE A 14 4.54 -11.48 -4.70
N ILE A 15 3.40 -12.17 -4.73
CA ILE A 15 2.39 -12.08 -3.67
C ILE A 15 2.98 -12.58 -2.35
N LEU A 16 3.64 -13.74 -2.34
CA LEU A 16 4.27 -14.30 -1.14
C LEU A 16 5.34 -13.37 -0.56
N LEU A 17 6.18 -12.77 -1.41
CA LEU A 17 7.20 -11.80 -0.99
C LEU A 17 6.57 -10.51 -0.46
N SER A 18 5.46 -10.06 -1.03
CA SER A 18 4.72 -8.89 -0.54
C SER A 18 4.20 -9.16 0.87
N VAL A 19 3.58 -10.33 1.08
CA VAL A 19 3.12 -10.76 2.42
C VAL A 19 4.29 -10.83 3.40
N TYR A 20 5.40 -11.49 3.02
CA TYR A 20 6.58 -11.57 3.86
C TYR A 20 7.14 -10.18 4.23
N TYR A 21 7.21 -9.25 3.26
CA TYR A 21 7.70 -7.90 3.50
C TYR A 21 6.83 -7.14 4.51
N GLU A 22 5.52 -7.14 4.33
CA GLU A 22 4.60 -6.45 5.24
C GLU A 22 4.51 -7.13 6.61
N ILE A 23 4.68 -8.45 6.70
CA ILE A 23 4.80 -9.17 7.98
C ILE A 23 5.99 -8.65 8.79
N THR A 24 7.13 -8.36 8.15
CA THR A 24 8.28 -7.75 8.86
C THR A 24 7.99 -6.35 9.36
N LEU A 25 7.08 -5.62 8.70
CA LEU A 25 6.58 -4.33 9.17
C LEU A 25 5.65 -4.53 10.37
N VAL A 26 4.72 -5.48 10.33
CA VAL A 26 3.81 -5.74 11.46
C VAL A 26 4.53 -6.21 12.73
N PHE A 27 5.62 -6.97 12.61
CA PHE A 27 6.36 -7.51 13.76
C PHE A 27 7.45 -6.59 14.33
N GLY A 28 7.48 -5.29 14.02
CA GLY A 28 8.41 -4.37 14.69
C GLY A 28 9.89 -4.45 14.26
N ASN A 29 10.26 -5.28 13.28
CA ASN A 29 11.66 -5.67 13.03
C ASN A 29 12.48 -4.73 12.10
N LYS A 30 12.04 -3.48 11.88
CA LYS A 30 12.71 -2.48 11.01
C LYS A 30 12.44 -1.04 11.49
N PRO A 31 13.23 -0.03 11.07
CA PRO A 31 13.00 1.37 11.41
C PRO A 31 11.65 1.97 10.92
N LEU A 32 10.87 1.24 10.13
CA LEU A 32 9.54 1.63 9.62
C LEU A 32 8.40 0.75 10.17
N ALA A 33 8.69 -0.13 11.12
CA ALA A 33 7.81 -1.22 11.52
C ALA A 33 6.64 -0.75 12.40
N TYR A 34 5.44 -1.28 12.09
CA TYR A 34 4.20 -1.14 12.85
C TYR A 34 4.43 -1.59 14.28
N TYR A 35 4.28 -0.66 15.22
CA TYR A 35 4.28 -0.99 16.64
C TYR A 35 2.86 -1.42 17.06
N ASP A 36 2.74 -2.24 18.11
CA ASP A 36 1.44 -2.58 18.72
C ASP A 36 0.67 -1.33 19.16
N SER A 37 1.38 -0.23 19.40
CA SER A 37 0.83 1.11 19.54
C SER A 37 1.10 1.95 18.29
N LEU A 38 0.05 2.50 17.69
CA LEU A 38 0.16 3.51 16.62
C LEU A 38 0.88 4.74 17.16
N ILE A 39 2.18 4.89 16.87
CA ILE A 39 3.00 6.03 17.29
C ILE A 39 3.62 6.69 16.05
N GLY A 40 3.80 8.01 16.11
CA GLY A 40 4.50 8.79 15.09
C GLY A 40 3.83 8.70 13.71
N ASP A 41 4.61 8.39 12.68
CA ASP A 41 4.17 8.40 11.28
C ASP A 41 3.03 7.41 11.01
N GLN A 42 2.98 6.29 11.71
CA GLN A 42 1.91 5.30 11.52
C GLN A 42 0.57 5.83 12.00
N LEU A 43 0.57 6.44 13.19
CA LEU A 43 -0.62 7.12 13.71
C LEU A 43 -1.02 8.25 12.78
N PHE A 44 -0.04 9.02 12.27
CA PHE A 44 -0.30 10.08 11.31
C PHE A 44 -1.03 9.56 10.07
N HIS A 45 -0.51 8.52 9.42
CA HIS A 45 -1.08 7.94 8.19
C HIS A 45 -2.45 7.26 8.42
N ILE A 46 -2.64 6.53 9.52
CA ILE A 46 -3.97 5.97 9.87
C ILE A 46 -4.98 7.08 10.14
N THR A 47 -4.57 8.14 10.84
CA THR A 47 -5.42 9.30 11.07
C THR A 47 -5.77 9.99 9.75
N ARG A 48 -4.90 9.94 8.72
CA ARG A 48 -5.24 10.44 7.38
C ARG A 48 -6.34 9.63 6.70
N LEU A 49 -6.43 8.31 6.91
CA LEU A 49 -7.54 7.52 6.37
C LEU A 49 -8.90 8.02 6.87
N ILE A 50 -8.98 8.43 8.13
CA ILE A 50 -10.17 9.09 8.70
C ILE A 50 -10.41 10.42 7.99
N GLY A 51 -9.34 11.21 7.81
CA GLY A 51 -9.35 12.46 7.05
C GLY A 51 -9.84 12.35 5.61
N LEU A 52 -9.63 11.20 4.96
CA LEU A 52 -10.01 10.96 3.57
C LEU A 52 -11.49 10.64 3.35
N LYS A 53 -12.24 10.27 4.40
CA LYS A 53 -13.65 9.86 4.28
C LYS A 53 -14.52 10.92 3.57
N ASN A 54 -14.17 12.20 3.75
CA ASN A 54 -14.90 13.35 3.20
C ASN A 54 -14.08 14.17 2.18
N ILE A 55 -13.00 13.61 1.62
CA ILE A 55 -12.05 14.37 0.78
C ILE A 55 -12.69 15.08 -0.42
N PHE A 56 -13.76 14.51 -0.99
CA PHE A 56 -14.46 15.06 -2.15
C PHE A 56 -15.49 16.13 -1.82
N THR A 57 -15.87 16.29 -0.54
CA THR A 57 -16.89 17.26 -0.11
C THR A 57 -16.30 18.34 0.77
N ASN A 58 -15.54 17.94 1.79
CA ASN A 58 -14.84 18.84 2.69
C ASN A 58 -13.41 18.32 2.95
N PRO A 59 -12.38 18.89 2.31
CA PRO A 59 -11.00 18.49 2.55
C PRO A 59 -10.51 18.87 3.95
N ILE A 60 -11.20 19.73 4.69
CA ILE A 60 -10.88 20.03 6.09
C ILE A 60 -11.59 19.01 6.98
N ASN A 61 -10.81 18.26 7.77
CA ASN A 61 -11.32 17.26 8.71
C ASN A 61 -11.18 17.73 10.16
N TYR A 62 -12.27 17.66 10.93
CA TYR A 62 -12.34 18.03 12.35
C TYR A 62 -12.34 16.81 13.28
N ASP A 63 -12.57 15.61 12.75
CA ASP A 63 -12.58 14.35 13.51
C ASP A 63 -11.17 13.92 13.94
N THR A 64 -10.15 14.54 13.33
CA THR A 64 -8.74 14.30 13.60
C THR A 64 -8.11 15.50 14.31
N TYR A 65 -7.11 15.28 15.15
CA TYR A 65 -6.42 16.34 15.92
C TYR A 65 -7.32 17.16 16.86
N HIS A 66 -8.14 16.48 17.68
CA HIS A 66 -8.89 17.13 18.76
C HIS A 66 -9.80 18.28 18.32
N GLY A 67 -10.47 18.17 17.17
CA GLY A 67 -11.38 19.21 16.68
C GLY A 67 -10.69 20.37 15.96
N VAL A 68 -9.37 20.32 15.78
CA VAL A 68 -8.65 21.33 15.00
C VAL A 68 -8.79 21.01 13.51
N GLY A 69 -9.50 21.86 12.78
CA GLY A 69 -9.73 21.75 11.33
C GLY A 69 -8.45 21.97 10.52
N ASN A 70 -7.57 20.97 10.50
CA ASN A 70 -6.31 21.06 9.78
C ASN A 70 -6.52 20.78 8.29
N GLY A 71 -6.06 21.69 7.42
CA GLY A 71 -6.08 21.54 5.95
C GLY A 71 -5.05 20.55 5.40
N VAL A 72 -4.64 19.53 6.16
CA VAL A 72 -3.56 18.59 5.79
C VAL A 72 -3.86 17.88 4.46
N ASN A 73 -5.14 17.58 4.20
CA ASN A 73 -5.57 16.91 2.99
C ASN A 73 -5.28 17.69 1.70
N PHE A 74 -5.08 19.01 1.76
CA PHE A 74 -4.66 19.80 0.60
C PHE A 74 -3.21 19.49 0.17
N PHE A 75 -2.37 19.08 1.12
CA PHE A 75 -0.93 18.88 0.91
C PHE A 75 -0.53 17.40 0.96
N TYR A 76 -1.42 16.55 1.44
CA TYR A 76 -1.21 15.12 1.48
C TYR A 76 -1.50 14.51 0.10
N PRO A 77 -0.70 13.55 -0.40
CA PRO A 77 -0.92 12.89 -1.70
C PRO A 77 -2.12 11.93 -1.61
N TRP A 78 -3.31 12.50 -1.43
CA TRP A 78 -4.50 11.76 -1.09
C TRP A 78 -4.96 10.87 -2.23
N LEU A 79 -4.72 11.23 -3.50
CA LEU A 79 -5.10 10.41 -4.66
C LEU A 79 -4.37 9.06 -4.67
N THR A 80 -3.07 9.04 -4.39
CA THR A 80 -2.27 7.81 -4.37
C THR A 80 -2.55 6.98 -3.12
N PHE A 81 -3.00 7.62 -2.05
CA PHE A 81 -3.35 6.98 -0.77
C PHE A 81 -4.84 6.57 -0.67
N TYR A 82 -5.72 7.13 -1.50
CA TYR A 82 -7.16 6.89 -1.47
C TYR A 82 -7.57 5.42 -1.59
N PRO A 83 -6.87 4.55 -2.36
CA PRO A 83 -7.17 3.12 -2.37
C PRO A 83 -7.16 2.48 -0.98
N ALA A 84 -6.33 2.95 -0.04
CA ALA A 84 -6.34 2.48 1.34
C ALA A 84 -7.66 2.78 2.06
N GLU A 85 -8.31 3.91 1.74
CA GLU A 85 -9.63 4.29 2.27
C GLU A 85 -10.73 3.35 1.77
N ILE A 86 -10.68 3.01 0.48
CA ILE A 86 -11.57 2.03 -0.14
C ILE A 86 -11.42 0.66 0.56
N PHE A 87 -10.18 0.17 0.74
CA PHE A 87 -9.95 -1.09 1.46
C PHE A 87 -10.40 -1.01 2.92
N SER A 88 -10.21 0.13 3.57
CA SER A 88 -10.65 0.33 4.97
C SER A 88 -12.16 0.23 5.11
N LYS A 89 -12.92 0.80 4.16
CA LYS A 89 -14.39 0.68 4.09
C LYS A 89 -14.83 -0.77 3.89
N VAL A 90 -14.20 -1.49 2.95
CA VAL A 90 -14.53 -2.88 2.63
C VAL A 90 -14.20 -3.83 3.80
N LEU A 91 -13.09 -3.59 4.51
CA LEU A 91 -12.61 -4.45 5.59
C LEU A 91 -13.09 -4.01 6.98
N HIS A 92 -13.88 -2.93 7.04
CA HIS A 92 -14.36 -2.29 8.28
C HIS A 92 -13.23 -2.03 9.29
N SER A 93 -12.03 -1.65 8.80
CA SER A 93 -10.86 -1.39 9.64
C SER A 93 -9.78 -0.62 8.87
N GLU A 94 -9.39 0.55 9.38
CA GLU A 94 -8.32 1.38 8.82
C GLU A 94 -6.97 0.64 8.82
N PHE A 95 -6.69 -0.12 9.89
CA PHE A 95 -5.49 -0.95 9.98
C PHE A 95 -5.46 -2.01 8.87
N LYS A 96 -6.53 -2.80 8.72
CA LYS A 96 -6.58 -3.84 7.68
C LYS A 96 -6.52 -3.23 6.28
N GLY A 97 -7.21 -2.11 6.08
CA GLY A 97 -7.20 -1.37 4.82
C GLY A 97 -5.79 -0.89 4.44
N MET A 98 -5.05 -0.35 5.40
CA MET A 98 -3.66 0.05 5.24
C MET A 98 -2.76 -1.16 4.86
N ILE A 99 -2.86 -2.27 5.59
CA ILE A 99 -2.04 -3.45 5.31
C ILE A 99 -2.33 -4.00 3.90
N VAL A 100 -3.60 -4.11 3.49
CA VAL A 100 -3.96 -4.56 2.13
C VAL A 100 -3.48 -3.59 1.06
N PHE A 101 -3.55 -2.28 1.32
CA PHE A 101 -2.99 -1.28 0.43
C PHE A 101 -1.47 -1.44 0.25
N LEU A 102 -0.72 -1.58 1.35
CA LEU A 102 0.73 -1.77 1.30
C LEU A 102 1.10 -3.07 0.57
N LEU A 103 0.41 -4.17 0.84
CA LEU A 103 0.57 -5.44 0.11
C LEU A 103 0.39 -5.26 -1.39
N LEU A 104 -0.65 -4.52 -1.81
CA LEU A 104 -0.91 -4.24 -3.21
C LEU A 104 0.20 -3.39 -3.83
N VAL A 105 0.64 -2.33 -3.15
CA VAL A 105 1.73 -1.46 -3.61
C VAL A 105 3.03 -2.25 -3.77
N THR A 106 3.36 -3.10 -2.80
CA THR A 106 4.55 -3.95 -2.85
C THR A 106 4.46 -4.96 -3.99
N TYR A 107 3.30 -5.60 -4.19
CA TYR A 107 3.07 -6.50 -5.33
C TYR A 107 3.20 -5.79 -6.67
N LEU A 108 2.56 -4.64 -6.83
CA LEU A 108 2.63 -3.83 -8.04
C LEU A 108 4.07 -3.38 -8.33
N THR A 109 4.85 -3.08 -7.28
CA THR A 109 6.27 -2.74 -7.42
C THR A 109 7.06 -3.89 -8.03
N PHE A 110 6.82 -5.13 -7.60
CA PHE A 110 7.45 -6.31 -8.22
C PHE A 110 7.02 -6.52 -9.67
N VAL A 111 5.72 -6.40 -9.96
CA VAL A 111 5.17 -6.53 -11.32
C VAL A 111 5.79 -5.48 -12.26
N LEU A 112 5.79 -4.21 -11.85
CA LEU A 112 6.29 -3.08 -12.63
C LEU A 112 7.81 -3.08 -12.76
N SER A 113 8.53 -3.71 -11.84
CA SER A 113 9.98 -3.90 -11.96
C SER A 113 10.31 -5.07 -12.89
N TYR A 114 9.61 -6.19 -12.76
CA TYR A 114 9.93 -7.43 -13.45
C TYR A 114 9.52 -7.44 -14.93
N TYR A 115 8.26 -7.13 -15.24
CA TYR A 115 7.74 -7.32 -16.60
C TYR A 115 8.35 -6.36 -17.63
N PRO A 116 8.49 -5.06 -17.35
CA PRO A 116 9.21 -4.15 -18.22
C PRO A 116 10.68 -4.56 -18.40
N THR A 117 11.38 -4.93 -17.33
CA THR A 117 12.77 -5.40 -17.40
C THR A 117 12.91 -6.67 -18.24
N LYS A 118 12.03 -7.64 -18.04
CA LYS A 118 11.97 -8.87 -18.85
C LYS A 118 11.76 -8.58 -20.33
N MET A 119 10.91 -7.62 -20.65
CA MET A 119 10.65 -7.18 -22.02
C MET A 119 11.88 -6.51 -22.62
N TYR A 120 12.47 -5.55 -21.91
CA TYR A 120 13.63 -4.78 -22.36
C TYR A 120 14.88 -5.66 -22.54
N LEU A 121 15.20 -6.48 -21.54
CA LEU A 121 16.36 -7.37 -21.55
C LEU A 121 16.19 -8.60 -22.44
N LYS A 122 15.03 -8.77 -23.08
CA LYS A 122 14.80 -9.90 -23.99
C LYS A 122 15.10 -11.24 -23.30
N TRP A 123 14.84 -11.34 -21.99
CA TRP A 123 15.28 -12.45 -21.12
C TRP A 123 14.88 -13.84 -21.66
N ASN A 124 13.77 -13.92 -22.40
CA ASN A 124 13.28 -15.16 -23.02
C ASN A 124 13.54 -15.29 -24.54
N THR A 125 14.12 -14.31 -25.22
CA THR A 125 14.59 -14.56 -26.59
C THR A 125 15.90 -15.31 -26.49
N LYS A 126 15.92 -16.54 -27.02
CA LYS A 126 17.17 -17.26 -27.27
C LYS A 126 18.16 -16.25 -27.86
N LYS A 127 19.34 -16.09 -27.24
CA LYS A 127 20.47 -15.48 -27.92
C LYS A 127 20.71 -16.36 -29.14
N VAL A 128 20.38 -15.81 -30.31
CA VAL A 128 20.78 -16.36 -31.61
C VAL A 128 22.28 -16.14 -31.73
#